data_AF-A0A973MTZ8-F1
#
_entry.id   AF-A0A973MTZ8-F1
#
_cell.length_a   1.000
_cell.length_b   1.000
_cell.length_c   1.000
_cell.angle_alpha   90.00
_cell.angle_beta   90.00
_cell.angle_gamma   90.00
#
_symmetry.space_group_name_H-M   'P 1'
#
loop_
_entity.id
_entity.type
_entity.pdbx_description
1 polymer ?
#
loop_
_entity_poly.entity_id
_entity_poly.type
_entity_poly.pdbx_seq_one_letter_code
_entity_poly.pdbx_strand_id
1 'polypeptide(L)'
;MSVVFGPNTRRVLQFLTHIEDLSPQEIDRVAGLWRQTSSQTRAEAWAEVRRMTTDEERYRILVAASVARRAALDAAQSHHRHDWAFWAAVWDAVMAIAVCDRIGGHYDTLIAPVAAVMPSLGVCRQDQLGTRHLPDAVLGGTGRRGQP
;
A
#
# COMPACT_ATOMS: atom_id res chain seq x y z
N MET A 1 -17.95 -8.40 -0.03
CA MET A 1 -17.53 -6.99 0.18
C MET A 1 -16.57 -6.61 -0.93
N SER A 2 -16.91 -5.60 -1.73
CA SER A 2 -15.99 -5.06 -2.73
C SER A 2 -14.86 -4.31 -2.02
N VAL A 3 -13.62 -4.75 -2.20
CA VAL A 3 -12.43 -4.09 -1.65
C VAL A 3 -12.02 -2.97 -2.61
N VAL A 4 -12.20 -1.71 -2.18
CA VAL A 4 -12.04 -0.49 -2.99
C VAL A 4 -10.69 -0.42 -3.71
N PHE A 5 -9.60 -0.86 -3.07
CA PHE A 5 -8.25 -0.87 -3.64
C PHE A 5 -7.73 -2.29 -3.92
N GLY A 6 -8.60 -3.30 -3.87
CA GLY A 6 -8.20 -4.71 -3.99
C GLY A 6 -7.67 -5.33 -2.69
N PRO A 7 -6.93 -6.45 -2.76
CA PRO A 7 -6.61 -7.28 -1.60
C PRO A 7 -5.87 -6.56 -0.46
N ASN A 8 -5.09 -5.53 -0.78
CA ASN A 8 -4.28 -4.77 0.19
C ASN A 8 -4.97 -3.47 0.67
N THR A 9 -6.31 -3.37 0.55
CA THR A 9 -7.07 -2.16 0.91
C THR A 9 -6.79 -1.68 2.34
N ARG A 10 -6.65 -2.57 3.31
CA ARG A 10 -6.39 -2.18 4.71
C ARG A 10 -5.04 -1.48 4.87
N ARG A 11 -3.98 -2.02 4.24
CA ARG A 11 -2.65 -1.40 4.26
C ARG A 11 -2.65 -0.04 3.54
N VAL A 12 -3.38 0.07 2.43
CA VAL A 12 -3.56 1.35 1.73
C VAL A 12 -4.23 2.37 2.65
N LEU A 13 -5.34 2.00 3.31
CA LEU A 13 -6.03 2.92 4.23
C LEU A 13 -5.16 3.32 5.42
N GLN A 14 -4.42 2.39 6.01
CA GLN A 14 -3.44 2.70 7.06
C GLN A 14 -2.40 3.70 6.56
N PHE A 15 -1.84 3.47 5.38
CA PHE A 15 -0.87 4.40 4.79
C PHE A 15 -1.46 5.80 4.60
N LEU A 16 -2.68 5.90 4.05
CA LEU A 16 -3.36 7.18 3.82
C LEU A 16 -3.51 7.99 5.12
N THR A 17 -3.94 7.36 6.21
CA THR A 17 -4.07 8.03 7.50
C THR A 17 -2.73 8.54 8.03
N HIS A 18 -1.65 7.76 7.90
CA HIS A 18 -0.35 8.19 8.43
C HIS A 18 0.28 9.35 7.64
N ILE A 19 -0.05 9.52 6.35
CA ILE A 19 0.47 10.64 5.55
C ILE A 19 -0.02 11.98 6.12
N GLU A 20 -1.26 12.01 6.60
CA GLU A 20 -1.89 13.22 7.14
C GLU A 20 -1.21 13.72 8.42
N ASP A 21 -0.55 12.81 9.15
CA ASP A 21 0.14 13.09 10.42
C ASP A 21 1.63 13.42 10.25
N LEU A 22 2.16 13.45 9.02
CA LEU A 22 3.58 13.70 8.79
C LEU A 22 3.99 15.12 9.13
N SER A 23 5.06 15.25 9.91
CA SER A 23 5.69 16.53 10.21
C SER A 23 6.40 17.13 8.98
N PRO A 24 6.66 18.46 8.97
CA PRO A 24 7.41 19.10 7.89
C PRO A 24 8.80 18.48 7.64
N GLN A 25 9.51 18.09 8.71
CA GLN A 25 10.83 17.47 8.60
C GLN A 25 10.75 16.08 7.96
N GLU A 26 9.69 15.33 8.24
CA GLU A 26 9.47 14.02 7.61
C GLU A 26 9.10 14.17 6.14
N ILE A 27 8.27 15.15 5.78
CA ILE A 27 7.96 15.51 4.38
C ILE A 27 9.25 15.82 3.61
N ASP A 28 10.09 16.72 4.15
CA ASP A 28 11.36 17.10 3.54
C ASP A 28 12.31 15.89 3.40
N ARG A 29 12.34 15.02 4.41
CA ARG A 29 13.16 13.80 4.41
C ARG A 29 12.70 12.82 3.33
N VAL A 30 11.40 12.56 3.22
CA VAL A 30 10.83 11.69 2.18
C VAL A 30 11.16 12.23 0.80
N ALA A 31 10.96 13.53 0.57
CA ALA A 31 11.27 14.18 -0.70
C ALA A 31 12.76 14.12 -1.05
N GLY A 32 13.63 14.32 -0.06
CA GLY A 32 15.09 14.21 -0.21
C GLY A 32 15.54 12.80 -0.58
N LEU A 33 14.99 11.78 0.07
CA LEU A 33 15.30 10.38 -0.23
C LEU A 33 14.79 9.96 -1.60
N TRP A 34 13.57 10.37 -1.97
CA TRP A 34 13.01 10.05 -3.28
C TRP A 34 13.86 10.60 -4.44
N ARG A 35 14.48 11.77 -4.27
CA ARG A 35 15.41 12.32 -5.28
C ARG A 35 16.70 11.52 -5.41
N GLN A 36 17.14 10.87 -4.34
CA GLN A 36 18.33 10.02 -4.34
C GLN A 36 18.04 8.64 -4.94
N THR A 37 16.77 8.19 -4.92
CA THR A 37 16.35 6.97 -5.60
C THR A 37 16.50 7.11 -7.12
N SER A 38 17.22 6.18 -7.73
CA SER A 38 17.43 6.14 -9.18
C SER A 38 16.11 6.16 -9.95
N SER A 39 16.00 7.07 -10.92
CA SER A 39 14.84 7.17 -11.81
C SER A 39 14.66 5.90 -12.63
N GLN A 40 15.76 5.25 -13.04
CA GLN A 40 15.73 3.98 -13.76
C GLN A 40 15.14 2.87 -12.89
N THR A 41 15.62 2.71 -11.66
CA THR A 41 15.15 1.64 -10.77
C THR A 41 13.67 1.79 -10.44
N ARG A 42 13.18 3.04 -10.29
CA ARG A 42 11.74 3.29 -10.16
C ARG A 42 10.97 2.95 -11.43
N ALA A 43 11.47 3.33 -12.61
CA ALA A 43 10.81 3.03 -13.88
C ALA A 43 10.69 1.51 -14.10
N GLU A 44 11.73 0.74 -13.74
CA GLU A 44 11.72 -0.72 -13.77
C GLU A 44 10.66 -1.30 -12.81
N ALA A 45 10.57 -0.78 -11.58
CA ALA A 45 9.52 -1.15 -10.63
C ALA A 45 8.11 -0.86 -11.18
N TRP A 46 7.93 0.26 -11.87
CA TRP A 46 6.68 0.63 -12.54
C TRP A 46 6.34 -0.30 -13.71
N ALA A 47 7.34 -0.73 -14.48
CA ALA A 47 7.15 -1.72 -15.54
C ALA A 47 6.72 -3.07 -14.95
N GLU A 48 7.32 -3.47 -13.82
CA GLU A 48 6.96 -4.69 -13.12
C GLU A 48 5.52 -4.66 -12.60
N VAL A 49 5.09 -3.55 -11.98
CA VAL A 49 3.68 -3.35 -11.60
C VAL A 49 2.76 -3.58 -12.79
N ARG A 50 3.05 -2.95 -13.94
CA ARG A 50 2.21 -3.09 -15.15
C ARG A 50 2.15 -4.53 -15.65
N ARG A 51 3.28 -5.24 -15.63
CA ARG A 51 3.41 -6.64 -16.05
C ARG A 51 2.62 -7.57 -15.14
N MET A 52 2.63 -7.29 -13.84
CA MET A 52 2.07 -8.18 -12.83
C MET A 52 0.58 -7.97 -12.57
N THR A 53 -0.04 -6.86 -12.99
CA THR A 53 -1.45 -6.53 -12.72
C THR A 53 -2.33 -6.63 -13.95
N THR A 54 -3.57 -7.08 -13.80
CA THR A 54 -4.62 -6.93 -14.83
C THR A 54 -5.06 -5.47 -14.98
N ASP A 55 -5.82 -5.14 -16.04
CA ASP A 55 -6.33 -3.79 -16.25
C ASP A 55 -7.25 -3.31 -15.12
N GLU A 56 -8.09 -4.21 -14.59
CA GLU A 56 -8.98 -3.89 -13.46
C GLU A 56 -8.19 -3.65 -12.16
N GLU A 57 -7.18 -4.49 -11.89
CA GLU A 57 -6.30 -4.30 -10.73
C GLU A 57 -5.54 -2.97 -10.85
N ARG A 58 -4.99 -2.70 -12.04
CA ARG A 58 -4.28 -1.45 -12.33
C ARG A 58 -5.17 -0.23 -12.15
N TYR A 59 -6.44 -0.31 -12.55
CA TYR A 59 -7.40 0.76 -12.31
C TYR A 59 -7.56 1.04 -10.81
N ARG A 60 -7.82 0.01 -9.98
CA ARG A 60 -7.97 0.19 -8.52
C ARG A 60 -6.71 0.74 -7.87
N ILE A 61 -5.55 0.29 -8.34
CA ILE A 61 -4.24 0.76 -7.91
C ILE A 61 -4.06 2.26 -8.25
N LEU A 62 -4.46 2.70 -9.44
CA LEU A 62 -4.44 4.12 -9.83
C LEU A 62 -5.42 4.97 -9.02
N VAL A 63 -6.57 4.40 -8.63
CA VAL A 63 -7.51 5.07 -7.71
C VAL A 63 -6.83 5.27 -6.34
N ALA A 64 -6.19 4.25 -5.78
CA ALA A 64 -5.40 4.38 -4.54
C ALA A 64 -4.30 5.45 -4.66
N ALA A 65 -3.57 5.46 -5.77
CA ALA A 65 -2.54 6.44 -6.07
C ALA A 65 -3.07 7.87 -6.13
N SER A 66 -4.23 8.06 -6.74
CA SER A 66 -4.89 9.37 -6.84
C SER A 66 -5.33 9.88 -5.47
N VAL A 67 -5.89 9.01 -4.62
CA VAL A 67 -6.27 9.37 -3.24
C VAL A 67 -5.03 9.70 -2.40
N ALA A 68 -3.96 8.90 -2.50
CA ALA A 68 -2.74 9.16 -1.73
C ALA A 68 -2.05 10.46 -2.15
N ARG A 69 -2.05 10.78 -3.45
CA ARG A 69 -1.56 12.08 -3.93
C ARG A 69 -2.35 13.23 -3.36
N ARG A 70 -3.68 13.10 -3.26
CA ARG A 70 -4.53 14.13 -2.66
C ARG A 70 -4.19 14.32 -1.19
N ALA A 71 -4.10 13.24 -0.41
CA ALA A 71 -3.71 13.28 1.00
C ALA A 71 -2.32 13.93 1.18
N ALA A 72 -1.35 13.57 0.33
CA ALA A 72 -0.01 14.16 0.36
C ALA A 72 -0.03 15.66 0.02
N LEU A 73 -0.87 16.09 -0.93
CA LEU A 73 -1.06 17.49 -1.26
C LEU A 73 -1.65 18.27 -0.08
N ASP A 74 -2.67 17.72 0.57
CA ASP A 74 -3.34 18.37 1.71
C ASP A 74 -2.38 18.47 2.92
N ALA A 75 -1.63 17.41 3.23
CA ALA A 75 -0.61 17.40 4.29
C ALA A 75 0.58 18.35 3.99
N ALA A 76 1.04 18.38 2.74
CA ALA A 76 2.04 19.34 2.29
C ALA A 76 1.57 20.79 2.44
N GLN A 77 0.31 21.05 2.08
CA GLN A 77 -0.27 22.39 2.10
C GLN A 77 -0.47 22.92 3.52
N SER A 78 -0.90 22.08 4.47
CA SER A 78 -1.03 22.47 5.88
C SER A 78 0.31 22.91 6.50
N HIS A 79 1.42 22.44 5.95
CA HIS A 79 2.78 22.76 6.39
C HIS A 79 3.54 23.74 5.48
N HIS A 80 2.88 24.32 4.46
CA HIS A 80 3.52 25.18 3.45
C HIS A 80 4.72 24.54 2.74
N ARG A 81 4.69 23.22 2.51
CA ARG A 81 5.75 22.44 1.85
C ARG A 81 5.31 21.95 0.47
N HIS A 82 5.46 22.79 -0.54
CA HIS A 82 5.05 22.46 -1.92
C HIS A 82 6.13 21.68 -2.69
N ASP A 83 6.51 20.51 -2.19
CA ASP A 83 7.50 19.66 -2.86
C ASP A 83 6.84 18.54 -3.68
N TRP A 84 6.97 18.63 -5.01
CA TRP A 84 6.46 17.62 -5.93
C TRP A 84 7.09 16.23 -5.72
N ALA A 85 8.33 16.16 -5.21
CA ALA A 85 9.03 14.91 -4.95
C ALA A 85 8.38 14.13 -3.80
N PHE A 86 7.80 14.84 -2.81
CA PHE A 86 7.02 14.20 -1.76
C PHE A 86 5.77 13.50 -2.32
N TRP A 87 5.02 14.20 -3.18
CA TRP A 87 3.81 13.62 -3.78
C TRP A 87 4.14 12.44 -4.70
N ALA A 88 5.27 12.50 -5.40
CA ALA A 88 5.76 11.40 -6.21
C ALA A 88 6.18 10.19 -5.35
N ALA A 89 6.83 10.43 -4.21
CA ALA A 89 7.19 9.37 -3.27
C ALA A 89 5.96 8.66 -2.68
N VAL A 90 4.94 9.42 -2.28
CA VAL A 90 3.69 8.87 -1.78
C VAL A 90 2.96 8.05 -2.86
N TRP A 91 2.98 8.53 -4.10
CA TRP A 91 2.42 7.83 -5.25
C TRP A 91 3.13 6.49 -5.49
N ASP A 92 4.47 6.48 -5.49
CA ASP A 92 5.26 5.24 -5.61
C ASP A 92 4.98 4.26 -4.46
N ALA A 93 4.91 4.78 -3.22
CA ALA A 93 4.66 3.98 -2.02
C ALA A 93 3.29 3.29 -2.04
N VAL A 94 2.20 4.00 -2.31
CA VAL A 94 0.86 3.39 -2.29
C VAL A 94 0.69 2.36 -3.40
N MET A 95 1.32 2.57 -4.54
CA MET A 95 1.36 1.61 -5.64
C MET A 95 2.01 0.31 -5.18
N ALA A 96 3.20 0.40 -4.56
CA ALA A 96 3.91 -0.73 -4.00
C ALA A 96 3.08 -1.45 -2.91
N ILE A 97 2.42 -0.70 -2.02
CA ILE A 97 1.54 -1.28 -1.00
C ILE A 97 0.36 -2.02 -1.64
N ALA A 98 -0.22 -1.47 -2.70
CA ALA A 98 -1.38 -2.06 -3.36
C ALA A 98 -1.03 -3.39 -4.07
N VAL A 99 0.19 -3.53 -4.61
CA VAL A 99 0.66 -4.77 -5.26
C VAL A 99 1.43 -5.72 -4.35
N CYS A 100 1.98 -5.22 -3.23
CA CYS A 100 2.72 -5.97 -2.20
C CYS A 100 3.77 -6.93 -2.79
N ASP A 101 3.76 -8.19 -2.35
CA ASP A 101 4.74 -9.23 -2.70
C ASP A 101 4.80 -9.55 -4.21
N ARG A 102 3.85 -9.08 -5.02
CA ARG A 102 3.80 -9.35 -6.47
C ARG A 102 4.96 -8.74 -7.25
N ILE A 103 5.62 -7.73 -6.71
CA ILE A 103 6.73 -7.03 -7.37
C ILE A 103 8.10 -7.32 -6.72
N GLY A 104 8.16 -8.26 -5.75
CA GLY A 104 9.40 -8.66 -5.10
C GLY A 104 10.23 -7.47 -4.58
N GLY A 105 11.54 -7.47 -4.86
CA GLY A 105 12.46 -6.40 -4.42
C GLY A 105 12.17 -5.00 -4.97
N HIS A 106 11.29 -4.87 -5.98
CA HIS A 106 10.83 -3.56 -6.42
C HIS A 106 9.92 -2.88 -5.39
N TYR A 107 9.32 -3.64 -4.47
CA TYR A 107 8.56 -3.10 -3.34
C TYR A 107 9.46 -2.20 -2.48
N ASP A 108 10.62 -2.72 -2.07
CA ASP A 108 11.58 -2.00 -1.22
C ASP A 108 12.07 -0.71 -1.90
N THR A 109 12.29 -0.77 -3.21
CA THR A 109 12.70 0.40 -4.01
C THR A 109 11.67 1.53 -3.92
N LEU A 110 10.39 1.21 -4.12
CA LEU A 110 9.32 2.20 -4.19
C LEU A 110 8.91 2.71 -2.80
N ILE A 111 8.99 1.85 -1.77
CA ILE A 111 8.59 2.21 -0.41
C ILE A 111 9.69 2.91 0.38
N ALA A 112 10.97 2.71 0.04
CA ALA A 112 12.12 3.14 0.85
C ALA A 112 12.07 4.60 1.32
N PRO A 113 11.74 5.60 0.47
CA PRO A 113 11.66 6.99 0.91
C PRO A 113 10.64 7.20 2.04
N VAL A 114 9.49 6.54 1.95
CA VAL A 114 8.40 6.63 2.93
C VAL A 114 8.69 5.74 4.14
N ALA A 115 9.25 4.55 3.95
CA ALA A 115 9.61 3.64 5.03
C ALA A 115 10.64 4.23 6.01
N ALA A 116 11.43 5.22 5.57
CA ALA A 116 12.36 5.95 6.43
C ALA A 116 11.68 6.79 7.53
N VAL A 117 10.40 7.14 7.36
CA VAL A 117 9.57 7.87 8.34
C VAL A 117 8.38 7.03 8.82
N MET A 118 8.02 5.97 8.10
CA MET A 118 6.98 5.00 8.47
C MET A 118 7.53 3.55 8.42
N PRO A 119 8.31 3.11 9.42
CA PRO A 119 8.99 1.81 9.38
C PRO A 119 8.04 0.60 9.28
N SER A 120 6.80 0.74 9.72
CA SER A 120 5.75 -0.28 9.62
C SER A 120 5.45 -0.71 8.18
N LEU A 121 5.84 0.09 7.17
CA LEU A 121 5.68 -0.20 5.76
C LEU A 121 6.86 -0.94 5.14
N GLY A 122 8.00 -1.01 5.83
CA GLY A 122 9.26 -1.55 5.30
C GLY A 122 9.28 -3.06 5.04
N VAL A 123 8.22 -3.78 5.42
CA VAL A 123 8.03 -5.19 5.04
C VAL A 123 6.62 -5.35 4.50
N CYS A 124 6.50 -5.93 3.31
CA CYS A 124 5.19 -6.34 2.86
C CYS A 124 4.78 -7.63 3.59
N ARG A 125 3.69 -7.52 4.34
CA ARG A 125 2.99 -8.66 4.91
C ARG A 125 1.62 -8.62 4.27
N GLN A 126 1.34 -9.56 3.36
CA GLN A 126 -0.01 -9.77 2.87
C GLN A 126 -0.97 -9.88 4.04
N ASP A 127 -2.11 -9.21 3.94
CA ASP A 127 -3.25 -9.45 4.82
C ASP A 127 -3.77 -10.87 4.53
N GLN A 128 -3.17 -11.89 5.16
CA GLN A 128 -3.58 -13.30 5.06
C GLN A 128 -4.90 -13.57 5.81
N LEU A 129 -5.95 -12.81 5.51
CA LEU A 129 -7.30 -13.01 6.06
C LEU A 129 -8.32 -13.44 5.00
N GLY A 130 -7.87 -13.88 3.81
CA GLY A 130 -8.75 -14.46 2.78
C GLY A 130 -8.91 -15.99 2.84
N THR A 131 -8.03 -16.71 3.54
CA THR A 131 -7.98 -18.20 3.52
C THR A 131 -7.65 -18.81 4.88
N ARG A 132 -8.00 -18.16 5.99
CA ARG A 132 -8.25 -18.94 7.22
C ARG A 132 -9.58 -19.65 7.05
N HIS A 133 -9.51 -20.88 6.57
CA HIS A 133 -10.50 -21.91 6.85
C HIS A 133 -10.83 -21.80 8.35
N LEU A 134 -12.04 -21.33 8.65
CA LEU A 134 -12.61 -21.51 9.97
C LEU A 134 -12.62 -23.03 10.20
N PRO A 135 -12.03 -23.56 11.28
CA PRO A 135 -12.24 -24.95 11.65
C PRO A 135 -13.74 -25.17 11.81
N ASP A 136 -14.29 -26.19 11.17
CA ASP A 136 -15.65 -26.74 11.35
C ASP A 136 -15.90 -27.28 12.78
N ALA A 137 -15.28 -26.69 13.79
CA ALA A 137 -15.35 -27.12 15.19
C ALA A 137 -16.42 -26.39 16.01
N VAL A 138 -17.34 -25.64 15.37
CA VAL A 138 -18.53 -25.06 16.05
C VAL A 138 -19.83 -25.69 15.51
N LEU A 139 -19.77 -26.94 15.08
CA LEU A 139 -20.94 -27.82 15.10
C LEU A 139 -20.61 -28.98 16.04
N GLY A 140 -20.75 -28.68 17.34
CA GLY A 140 -20.81 -29.71 18.37
C GLY A 140 -21.91 -30.69 18.00
N GLY A 141 -21.50 -31.88 17.58
CA GLY A 141 -22.39 -33.00 17.35
C GLY A 141 -23.05 -33.42 18.66
N THR A 142 -24.37 -33.40 18.69
CA THR A 142 -25.14 -34.41 19.40
C THR A 142 -25.79 -35.29 18.35
N GLY A 143 -25.07 -36.34 17.95
CA GLY A 143 -25.69 -37.45 17.25
C GLY A 143 -26.49 -38.31 18.23
N ARG A 144 -27.75 -38.61 17.90
CA ARG A 144 -28.26 -39.97 18.08
C ARG A 144 -29.40 -40.28 17.11
N ARG A 145 -29.11 -41.26 16.26
CA ARG A 145 -29.98 -41.94 15.30
C ARG A 145 -31.14 -42.67 15.99
N GLY A 146 -32.24 -42.85 15.27
CA GLY A 146 -33.13 -44.00 15.45
C GLY A 146 -34.60 -43.75 15.11
N GLN A 147 -34.95 -43.83 13.84
CA GLN A 147 -36.30 -44.17 13.33
C GLN A 147 -36.27 -45.66 12.92
N PRO A 148 -37.40 -46.38 12.84
CA PRO A 148 -38.53 -46.07 11.95
C PRO A 148 -39.76 -45.48 12.63
#